data_AF-A0A1Z9ATW7-F1
#
_entry.id   AF-A0A1Z9ATW7-F1
#
_cell.length_a   1.000
_cell.length_b   1.000
_cell.length_c   1.000
_cell.angle_alpha   90.00
_cell.angle_beta   90.00
_cell.angle_gamma   90.00
#
_symmetry.space_group_name_H-M   'P 1'
#
loop_
_entity.id
_entity.type
_entity.pdbx_description
1 polymer ?
#
loop_
_entity_poly.entity_id
_entity_poly.type
_entity_poly.pdbx_seq_one_letter_code
_entity_poly.pdbx_strand_id
1 'polypeptide(L)'
;MGKNEKTPITVNDKEYFVEDFNDQQQAMVNHITDLDRKISNARFNLDQLAFGREAFVSALAQTLSGAEEISDEDYEEVSTDTVN
;
A
#
# COMPACT_ATOMS: atom_id res chain seq x y z
N MET A 1 18.44 32.89 5.68
CA MET A 1 18.18 33.44 4.33
C MET A 1 16.99 32.68 3.76
N GLY A 2 15.77 33.21 3.94
CA GLY A 2 14.55 32.59 3.43
C GLY A 2 14.46 32.84 1.94
N LYS A 3 14.62 31.79 1.13
CA LYS A 3 14.27 31.86 -0.28
C LYS A 3 12.75 31.71 -0.34
N ASN A 4 12.09 32.63 -1.03
CA ASN A 4 10.69 32.52 -1.40
C ASN A 4 10.52 31.30 -2.33
N GLU A 5 10.49 30.11 -1.74
CA GLU A 5 10.22 28.88 -2.46
C GLU A 5 8.70 28.80 -2.65
N LYS A 6 8.25 29.14 -3.86
CA LYS A 6 6.90 28.85 -4.29
C LYS A 6 6.75 27.34 -4.45
N THR A 7 5.62 26.79 -4.04
CA THR A 7 5.31 25.37 -4.12
C THR A 7 4.79 25.06 -5.52
N PRO A 8 5.57 24.38 -6.40
CA PRO A 8 5.11 24.06 -7.73
C PRO A 8 4.12 22.88 -7.69
N ILE A 9 3.06 22.96 -8.48
CA ILE A 9 2.16 21.85 -8.78
C ILE A 9 1.93 21.77 -10.29
N THR A 10 1.72 20.56 -10.80
CA THR A 10 1.38 20.35 -12.22
C THR A 10 -0.08 19.99 -12.36
N VAL A 11 -0.80 20.72 -13.20
CA VAL A 11 -2.21 20.44 -13.55
C VAL A 11 -2.33 20.45 -15.07
N ASN A 12 -2.76 19.33 -15.66
CA ASN A 12 -2.88 19.17 -17.13
C ASN A 12 -1.61 19.59 -17.89
N ASP A 13 -0.45 19.05 -17.46
CA ASP A 13 0.87 19.32 -18.05
C ASP A 13 1.35 20.77 -17.99
N LYS A 14 0.70 21.60 -17.17
CA LYS A 14 1.10 22.98 -16.92
C LYS A 14 1.49 23.18 -15.46
N GLU A 15 2.62 23.84 -15.25
CA GLU A 15 3.12 24.22 -13.94
C GLU A 15 2.38 25.45 -13.39
N TYR A 16 2.00 25.38 -12.13
CA TYR A 16 1.37 26.43 -11.34
C TYR A 16 2.04 26.51 -9.98
N PHE A 17 1.89 27.64 -9.29
CA PHE A 17 2.38 27.83 -7.93
C PHE A 17 1.21 28.02 -6.98
N VAL A 18 1.20 27.29 -5.86
CA VAL A 18 0.10 27.33 -4.89
C VAL A 18 -0.06 28.73 -4.28
N GLU A 19 1.03 29.47 -4.12
CA GLU A 19 1.02 30.83 -3.56
C GLU A 19 0.36 31.85 -4.51
N ASP A 20 0.20 31.51 -5.79
CA ASP A 20 -0.49 32.35 -6.77
C ASP A 20 -2.01 32.06 -6.83
N PHE A 21 -2.50 31.12 -6.02
CA PHE A 21 -3.91 30.73 -5.98
C PHE A 21 -4.73 31.59 -5.02
N ASN A 22 -6.00 31.80 -5.36
CA ASN A 22 -6.98 32.35 -4.42
C ASN A 22 -7.37 31.31 -3.35
N ASP A 23 -8.05 31.76 -2.29
CA ASP A 23 -8.43 30.92 -1.14
C ASP A 23 -9.21 29.67 -1.55
N GLN A 24 -10.13 29.80 -2.51
CA GLN A 24 -10.92 28.67 -3.00
C GLN A 24 -10.04 27.64 -3.73
N GLN A 25 -9.10 28.10 -4.53
CA GLN A 25 -8.16 27.25 -5.25
C GLN A 25 -7.19 26.54 -4.28
N GLN A 26 -6.70 27.23 -3.26
CA GLN A 26 -5.88 26.61 -2.21
C GLN A 26 -6.68 25.54 -1.44
N ALA A 27 -7.95 25.82 -1.12
CA ALA A 27 -8.84 24.83 -0.50
C ALA A 27 -9.04 23.60 -1.39
N MET A 28 -9.19 23.78 -2.71
CA MET A 28 -9.27 22.66 -3.66
C MET A 28 -8.00 21.80 -3.64
N VAL A 29 -6.80 22.40 -3.62
CA VAL A 29 -5.52 21.66 -3.51
C VAL A 29 -5.45 20.84 -2.21
N ASN A 30 -5.88 21.42 -1.09
CA ASN A 30 -5.93 20.73 0.19
C ASN A 30 -6.89 19.53 0.16
N HIS A 31 -8.07 19.70 -0.45
CA HIS A 31 -9.03 18.61 -0.61
C HIS A 31 -8.50 17.50 -1.51
N ILE A 32 -7.85 17.83 -2.62
CA ILE A 32 -7.22 16.84 -3.49
C ILE A 32 -6.16 16.04 -2.72
N THR A 33 -5.30 16.72 -1.96
CA THR A 33 -4.27 16.07 -1.14
C THR A 33 -4.84 15.11 -0.10
N ASP A 34 -5.96 15.48 0.53
CA ASP A 34 -6.68 14.62 1.47
C ASP A 34 -7.33 13.41 0.76
N LEU A 35 -7.92 13.63 -0.41
CA LEU A 35 -8.48 12.55 -1.23
C LEU A 35 -7.40 11.55 -1.67
N ASP A 36 -6.22 12.00 -2.08
CA ASP A 36 -5.11 11.12 -2.45
C ASP A 36 -4.67 10.23 -1.28
N ARG A 37 -4.58 10.79 -0.07
CA ARG A 37 -4.32 10.01 1.16
C ARG A 37 -5.40 8.97 1.41
N LYS A 38 -6.67 9.34 1.29
CA LYS A 38 -7.80 8.42 1.47
C LYS A 38 -7.82 7.31 0.42
N ILE A 39 -7.55 7.64 -0.84
CA ILE A 39 -7.44 6.67 -1.94
C ILE A 39 -6.31 5.68 -1.67
N SER A 40 -5.14 6.16 -1.24
CA SER A 40 -4.01 5.30 -0.88
C SER A 40 -4.36 4.31 0.23
N ASN A 41 -4.98 4.80 1.32
CA ASN A 41 -5.44 3.94 2.41
C ASN A 41 -6.50 2.92 1.96
N ALA A 42 -7.44 3.33 1.10
CA ALA A 42 -8.46 2.43 0.57
C ALA A 42 -7.85 1.32 -0.30
N ARG A 43 -6.84 1.64 -1.13
CA ARG A 43 -6.11 0.66 -1.93
C ARG A 43 -5.39 -0.35 -1.04
N PHE A 44 -4.68 0.11 -0.03
CA PHE A 44 -4.02 -0.77 0.94
C PHE A 44 -5.00 -1.73 1.63
N ASN A 45 -6.16 -1.23 2.08
CA ASN A 45 -7.19 -2.08 2.67
C ASN A 45 -7.73 -3.10 1.65
N LEU A 46 -7.92 -2.70 0.40
CA LEU A 46 -8.36 -3.60 -0.66
C LEU A 46 -7.32 -4.70 -0.94
N ASP A 47 -6.03 -4.37 -0.94
CA ASP A 47 -4.94 -5.34 -1.10
C ASP A 47 -4.94 -6.37 0.03
N GLN A 48 -5.13 -5.92 1.28
CA GLN A 48 -5.26 -6.83 2.43
C GLN A 48 -6.47 -7.76 2.32
N LEU A 49 -7.62 -7.24 1.90
CA LEU A 49 -8.83 -8.03 1.69
C LEU A 49 -8.65 -9.06 0.56
N ALA A 50 -8.01 -8.66 -0.54
CA ALA A 50 -7.71 -9.55 -1.65
C ALA A 50 -6.76 -10.68 -1.22
N PHE A 51 -5.70 -10.35 -0.50
CA PHE A 51 -4.77 -11.34 0.07
C PHE A 51 -5.48 -12.31 1.02
N GLY A 52 -6.26 -11.79 1.97
CA GLY A 52 -7.00 -12.63 2.92
C GLY A 52 -7.98 -13.57 2.24
N ARG A 53 -8.72 -13.07 1.22
CA ARG A 53 -9.61 -13.90 0.41
C ARG A 53 -8.84 -15.04 -0.27
N GLU A 54 -7.70 -14.75 -0.90
CA GLU A 54 -6.91 -15.77 -1.59
C GLU A 54 -6.36 -16.81 -0.61
N ALA A 55 -5.89 -16.39 0.56
CA ALA A 55 -5.44 -17.29 1.61
C ALA A 55 -6.55 -18.27 2.03
N PHE A 56 -7.78 -17.78 2.22
CA PHE A 56 -8.93 -18.64 2.54
C PHE A 56 -9.32 -19.57 1.38
N VAL A 57 -9.25 -19.10 0.13
CA VAL A 57 -9.50 -19.95 -1.04
C VAL A 57 -8.48 -21.08 -1.13
N SER A 58 -7.20 -20.77 -0.95
CA SER A 58 -6.12 -21.76 -0.94
C SER A 58 -6.29 -22.77 0.19
N ALA A 59 -6.57 -22.30 1.41
CA ALA A 59 -6.85 -23.17 2.56
C ALA A 59 -8.03 -24.11 2.28
N LEU A 60 -9.13 -23.59 1.73
CA LEU A 60 -10.29 -24.40 1.35
C LEU A 60 -9.96 -25.42 0.26
N ALA A 61 -9.16 -25.03 -0.75
CA ALA A 61 -8.74 -25.95 -1.80
C ALA A 61 -7.90 -27.12 -1.25
N GLN A 62 -7.03 -26.86 -0.27
CA GLN A 62 -6.25 -27.89 0.41
C GLN A 62 -7.15 -28.86 1.18
N THR A 63 -8.11 -28.36 1.96
CA THR A 63 -9.04 -29.23 2.72
C THR A 63 -9.92 -30.09 1.80
N LEU A 64 -10.36 -29.54 0.67
CA LEU A 64 -11.18 -30.27 -0.31
C LEU A 64 -10.39 -31.28 -1.14
N SER A 65 -9.10 -31.02 -1.40
CA SER A 65 -8.24 -31.92 -2.18
C SER A 65 -7.76 -33.13 -1.37
N GLY A 66 -8.01 -33.14 -0.05
CA GLY A 66 -7.52 -34.19 0.84
C GLY A 66 -5.99 -34.26 0.91
N ALA A 67 -5.30 -33.16 0.54
CA ALA A 67 -3.87 -33.04 0.76
C ALA A 67 -3.64 -33.05 2.27
N GLU A 68 -2.81 -33.99 2.73
CA GLU A 68 -2.49 -34.21 4.14
C GLU A 68 -2.06 -32.91 4.82
N GLU A 69 -2.43 -32.76 6.10
CA GLU A 69 -1.97 -31.66 6.93
C GLU A 69 -0.45 -31.57 6.89
N ILE A 70 0.08 -30.40 6.51
CA ILE A 70 1.47 -30.07 6.78
C ILE A 70 1.61 -30.04 8.30
N SER A 71 2.18 -31.10 8.85
CA SER A 71 2.41 -31.24 10.28
C SER A 71 3.74 -30.58 10.65
N ASP A 72 3.94 -30.27 11.93
CA ASP A 72 5.18 -29.70 12.45
C ASP A 72 6.42 -30.61 12.19
N GLU A 73 6.23 -31.86 11.75
CA GLU A 73 7.30 -32.82 11.41
C GLU A 73 7.98 -32.52 10.05
N ASP A 74 7.36 -31.74 9.16
CA ASP A 74 7.95 -31.36 7.86
C ASP A 74 8.98 -30.21 7.97
N TYR A 75 9.11 -29.61 9.16
CA TYR A 75 10.18 -28.67 9.49
C TYR A 75 11.38 -29.43 10.07
N GLU A 76 12.01 -30.31 9.29
CA GLU A 76 13.30 -30.88 9.70
C GLU A 76 14.30 -29.75 9.97
N GLU A 77 14.89 -29.80 11.16
CA GLU A 77 15.91 -28.89 11.68
C GLU A 77 16.92 -28.53 10.59
N VAL A 78 17.01 -27.23 10.26
CA VAL A 78 18.21 -26.69 9.63
C VAL A 78 19.33 -26.81 10.68
N SER A 79 19.94 -28.00 10.73
CA SER A 79 21.03 -28.34 11.63
C SER A 79 22.11 -27.28 11.50
N THR A 80 22.31 -26.49 12.56
CA THR A 80 23.33 -25.45 12.65
C THR A 80 24.74 -26.00 12.83
N ASP A 81 25.00 -27.26 12.46
CA ASP A 81 26.22 -27.98 12.85
C ASP A 81 27.15 -28.29 11.67
N THR A 82 27.39 -27.30 10.82
CA THR A 82 28.48 -27.34 9.83
C THR A 82 29.31 -26.07 9.82
N VAL A 83 29.84 -25.67 10.98
CA VAL A 83 31.07 -24.88 11.04
C VAL A 83 31.93 -25.40 12.20
N ASN A 84 32.79 -26.36 11.89
CA ASN A 84 34.01 -26.60 12.65
C ASN A 84 35.17 -26.84 11.68
#